data_AF-A0A524EU81-F1
#
_entry.id   AF-A0A524EU81-F1
#
_cell.length_a   1.000
_cell.length_b   1.000
_cell.length_c   1.000
_cell.angle_alpha   90.00
_cell.angle_beta   90.00
_cell.angle_gamma   90.00
#
_symmetry.space_group_name_H-M   'P 1'
#
loop_
_entity.id
_entity.type
_entity.pdbx_description
1 polymer ?
#
loop_
_entity_poly.entity_id
_entity_poly.type
_entity_poly.pdbx_seq_one_letter_code
_entity_poly.pdbx_strand_id
1 'polypeptide(L)'
;MSQPFLDRFGISVPISMPSSNDLSLILTGKDEKYTGYDELIEVPEILNIDALMEIWYYINRMRFKAEVNNYIHAIVREFTLCARIDKGNSENLKPSSGLCSGCHFNTDKSICNKIDSILSVRVAKDLLRYSKALAWLLNINEVDVNLVNSIAPFVISHRAKYVSRELEKAPFWSNKYEFTKHILEIISKRFLNRKPCYDIANRFRDGIPNEKDFEVLNNYAQNDLIVKYDILPFSKAVKTKKYTKLAEKVDKSVKSGDMKTL
;
A
#
# COMPACT_ATOMS: atom_id res chain seq x y z
N MET A 1 19.81 -4.42 11.58
CA MET A 1 19.73 -5.01 10.22
C MET A 1 19.65 -3.89 9.19
N SER A 2 20.24 -4.07 8.00
CA SER A 2 20.16 -3.08 6.93
C SER A 2 18.75 -3.03 6.32
N GLN A 3 18.35 -1.88 5.77
CA GLN A 3 17.03 -1.77 5.12
C GLN A 3 16.80 -2.71 3.93
N PRO A 4 17.79 -2.96 3.05
CA PRO A 4 17.61 -3.92 1.97
C PRO A 4 17.30 -5.35 2.44
N PHE A 5 17.76 -5.71 3.64
CA PHE A 5 17.43 -6.99 4.27
C PHE A 5 15.99 -7.00 4.81
N LEU A 6 15.59 -5.94 5.53
CA LEU A 6 14.23 -5.81 6.07
C LEU A 6 13.14 -5.80 4.98
N ASP A 7 13.44 -5.26 3.80
CA ASP A 7 12.52 -5.26 2.64
C ASP A 7 12.19 -6.66 2.10
N ARG A 8 12.95 -7.70 2.49
CA ARG A 8 12.67 -9.10 2.10
C ARG A 8 11.65 -9.80 2.99
N PHE A 9 11.32 -9.25 4.15
CA PHE A 9 10.33 -9.83 5.07
C PHE A 9 8.95 -9.30 4.74
N GLY A 10 8.01 -10.18 4.37
CA GLY A 10 6.63 -9.86 4.00
C GLY A 10 5.88 -9.01 5.03
N ILE A 11 5.96 -9.43 6.30
CA ILE A 11 5.24 -8.87 7.44
C ILE A 11 6.20 -8.76 8.62
N SER A 12 6.07 -7.72 9.42
CA SER A 12 6.67 -7.58 10.74
C SER A 12 5.56 -7.37 11.78
N VAL A 13 5.54 -8.21 12.81
CA VAL A 13 4.56 -8.13 13.90
C VAL A 13 5.28 -7.61 15.15
N PRO A 14 4.85 -6.48 15.74
CA PRO A 14 5.38 -6.05 17.03
C PRO A 14 4.90 -7.03 18.11
N ILE A 15 5.84 -7.67 18.80
CA ILE A 15 5.55 -8.58 19.91
C ILE A 15 5.55 -7.77 21.21
N SER A 16 4.49 -7.91 22.01
CA SER A 16 4.39 -7.35 23.35
C SER A 16 4.31 -8.46 24.39
N MET A 17 4.70 -8.16 25.63
CA MET A 17 4.54 -9.11 26.73
C MET A 17 3.05 -9.43 26.94
N PRO A 18 2.70 -10.70 27.20
CA PRO A 18 1.33 -11.08 27.56
C PRO A 18 0.86 -10.37 28.83
N SER A 19 -0.46 -10.33 29.05
CA SER A 19 -1.02 -9.79 30.29
C SER A 19 -0.66 -10.65 31.50
N SER A 20 -0.81 -10.12 32.72
CA SER A 20 -0.54 -10.90 33.95
C SER A 20 -1.35 -12.20 34.04
N ASN A 21 -2.57 -12.21 33.50
CA ASN A 21 -3.42 -13.40 33.50
C ASN A 21 -2.89 -14.47 32.54
N ASP A 22 -2.50 -14.05 31.33
CA ASP A 22 -1.93 -14.96 30.33
C ASP A 22 -0.57 -15.49 30.78
N LEU A 23 0.23 -14.67 31.46
CA LEU A 23 1.50 -15.09 32.05
C LEU A 23 1.31 -16.19 33.08
N SER A 24 0.28 -16.11 33.94
CA SER A 24 -0.03 -17.18 34.90
C SER A 24 -0.34 -18.50 34.18
N LEU A 25 -1.11 -18.45 33.10
CA LEU A 25 -1.40 -19.64 32.27
C LEU A 25 -0.14 -20.20 31.62
N ILE A 26 0.72 -19.35 31.06
CA ILE A 26 1.98 -19.78 30.44
C ILE A 26 2.91 -20.43 31.47
N LEU A 27 3.01 -19.84 32.67
CA LEU A 27 3.88 -20.34 33.75
C LEU A 27 3.36 -21.62 34.40
N THR A 28 2.05 -21.89 34.32
CA THR A 28 1.44 -23.14 34.79
C THR A 28 1.46 -24.25 33.74
N GLY A 29 1.78 -23.92 32.49
CA GLY A 29 2.02 -24.89 31.43
C GLY A 29 3.22 -25.81 31.76
N LYS A 30 3.19 -27.03 31.21
CA LYS A 30 4.34 -27.94 31.31
C LYS A 30 5.54 -27.33 30.57
N ASP A 31 6.73 -27.43 31.18
CA ASP A 31 7.96 -27.01 30.53
C ASP A 31 8.44 -28.09 29.56
N GLU A 32 8.11 -27.90 28.28
CA GLU A 32 8.46 -28.80 27.16
C GLU A 32 9.96 -29.12 27.09
N LYS A 33 10.82 -28.23 27.59
CA LYS A 33 12.27 -28.45 27.59
C LYS A 33 12.69 -29.56 28.54
N TYR A 34 11.98 -29.76 29.64
CA TYR A 34 12.29 -30.80 30.63
C TYR A 34 11.43 -32.05 30.48
N THR A 35 10.18 -31.91 30.00
CA THR A 35 9.26 -33.04 29.87
C THR A 35 9.33 -33.75 28.52
N GLY A 36 10.05 -33.17 27.54
CA GLY A 36 9.99 -33.62 26.16
C GLY A 36 8.65 -33.28 25.50
N TYR A 37 8.55 -33.56 24.20
CA TYR A 37 7.28 -33.48 23.47
C TYR A 37 6.43 -34.70 23.82
N ASP A 38 5.25 -34.46 24.39
CA ASP A 38 4.29 -35.50 24.80
C ASP A 38 3.45 -35.89 23.58
N GLU A 39 3.68 -37.07 22.98
CA GLU A 39 3.01 -37.56 21.75
C GLU A 39 1.46 -37.61 21.89
N LEU A 40 0.94 -37.67 23.14
CA LEU A 40 -0.50 -37.65 23.45
C LEU A 40 -1.12 -36.24 23.47
N ILE A 41 -0.28 -35.20 23.43
CA ILE A 41 -0.64 -33.77 23.38
C ILE A 41 -0.21 -33.20 22.01
N GLU A 42 -0.25 -34.02 20.97
CA GLU A 42 -0.01 -33.53 19.61
C GLU A 42 -1.22 -32.76 19.09
N VAL A 43 -0.97 -31.56 18.57
CA VAL A 43 -1.96 -30.89 17.74
C VAL A 43 -2.09 -31.74 16.46
N PRO A 44 -3.28 -32.30 16.17
CA PRO A 44 -3.43 -33.18 15.01
C PRO A 44 -3.06 -32.44 13.73
N GLU A 45 -2.54 -33.15 12.73
CA GLU A 45 -2.30 -32.56 11.42
C GLU A 45 -3.64 -32.11 10.81
N ILE A 46 -3.84 -30.80 10.74
CA ILE A 46 -5.08 -30.20 10.20
C ILE A 46 -4.98 -30.05 8.67
N LEU A 47 -3.78 -29.83 8.13
CA LEU A 47 -3.54 -29.55 6.72
C LEU A 47 -2.26 -30.24 6.24
N ASN A 48 -2.38 -30.96 5.13
CA ASN A 48 -1.24 -31.49 4.39
C ASN A 48 -0.68 -30.49 3.37
N ILE A 49 0.46 -30.81 2.76
CA ILE A 49 1.15 -29.94 1.79
C ILE A 49 0.28 -29.63 0.57
N ASP A 50 -0.46 -30.61 0.05
CA ASP A 50 -1.29 -30.43 -1.14
C ASP A 50 -2.45 -29.45 -0.85
N ALA A 51 -3.12 -29.63 0.29
CA ALA A 51 -4.16 -28.71 0.76
C ALA A 51 -3.61 -27.29 0.95
N LEU A 52 -2.38 -27.14 1.49
CA LEU A 52 -1.73 -25.84 1.55
C LEU A 52 -1.52 -25.26 0.15
N MET A 53 -1.00 -26.02 -0.82
CA MET A 53 -0.82 -25.52 -2.19
C MET A 53 -2.13 -25.08 -2.85
N GLU A 54 -3.22 -25.82 -2.61
CA GLU A 54 -4.56 -25.44 -3.07
C GLU A 54 -5.02 -24.11 -2.47
N ILE A 55 -4.84 -23.90 -1.17
CA ILE A 55 -5.16 -22.63 -0.50
C ILE A 55 -4.42 -21.47 -1.16
N TRP A 56 -3.13 -21.62 -1.44
CA TRP A 56 -2.35 -20.58 -2.11
C TRP A 56 -2.86 -20.27 -3.52
N TYR A 57 -3.30 -21.30 -4.24
CA TYR A 57 -3.93 -21.14 -5.54
C TYR A 57 -5.25 -20.38 -5.46
N TYR A 58 -6.12 -20.70 -4.49
CA TYR A 58 -7.37 -19.97 -4.25
C TYR A 58 -7.12 -18.51 -3.89
N ILE A 59 -6.20 -18.25 -2.95
CA ILE A 59 -5.80 -16.89 -2.53
C ILE A 59 -5.35 -16.07 -3.74
N ASN A 60 -4.53 -16.64 -4.64
CA ASN A 60 -4.02 -15.91 -5.80
C ASN A 60 -5.17 -15.44 -6.73
N ARG A 61 -6.24 -16.22 -6.84
CA ARG A 61 -7.41 -15.95 -7.69
C ARG A 61 -8.50 -15.08 -7.04
N MET A 62 -8.32 -14.71 -5.77
CA MET A 62 -9.24 -13.79 -5.10
C MET A 62 -9.42 -12.49 -5.88
N ARG A 63 -10.68 -12.07 -6.02
CA ARG A 63 -11.05 -10.81 -6.68
C ARG A 63 -10.76 -9.63 -5.76
N PHE A 64 -10.57 -8.46 -6.36
CA PHE A 64 -10.36 -7.21 -5.64
C PHE A 64 -11.01 -6.06 -6.41
N LYS A 65 -11.53 -5.07 -5.70
CA LYS A 65 -12.13 -3.88 -6.31
C LYS A 65 -11.08 -3.06 -7.06
N ALA A 66 -11.47 -2.42 -8.16
CA ALA A 66 -10.54 -1.60 -8.97
C ALA A 66 -9.84 -0.49 -8.14
N GLU A 67 -10.54 0.06 -7.15
CA GLU A 67 -10.01 1.08 -6.23
C GLU A 67 -8.85 0.58 -5.36
N VAL A 68 -8.77 -0.72 -5.06
CA VAL A 68 -7.67 -1.33 -4.29
C VAL A 68 -6.34 -1.11 -4.99
N ASN A 69 -6.32 -1.28 -6.31
CA ASN A 69 -5.12 -1.06 -7.11
C ASN A 69 -4.67 0.40 -7.04
N ASN A 70 -5.61 1.34 -7.17
CA ASN A 70 -5.30 2.78 -7.04
C ASN A 70 -4.83 3.13 -5.63
N TYR A 71 -5.41 2.49 -4.60
CA TYR A 71 -5.06 2.73 -3.21
C TYR A 71 -3.65 2.24 -2.87
N ILE A 72 -3.29 1.01 -3.28
CA ILE A 72 -1.93 0.48 -3.10
C ILE A 72 -0.91 1.35 -3.83
N HIS A 73 -1.19 1.79 -5.06
CA HIS A 73 -0.33 2.74 -5.76
C HIS A 73 -0.22 4.06 -5.00
N ALA A 74 -1.32 4.60 -4.48
CA ALA A 74 -1.31 5.83 -3.69
C ALA A 74 -0.40 5.70 -2.47
N ILE A 75 -0.47 4.59 -1.73
CA ILE A 75 0.44 4.33 -0.60
C ILE A 75 1.90 4.41 -1.05
N VAL A 76 2.29 3.63 -2.07
CA VAL A 76 3.69 3.57 -2.50
C VAL A 76 4.18 4.94 -3.00
N ARG A 77 3.33 5.65 -3.75
CA ARG A 77 3.68 6.95 -4.33
C ARG A 77 3.75 8.07 -3.29
N GLU A 78 2.93 8.07 -2.23
CA GLU A 78 3.03 9.03 -1.12
C GLU A 78 4.37 8.94 -0.37
N PHE A 79 4.95 7.73 -0.25
CA PHE A 79 6.27 7.55 0.34
C PHE A 79 7.40 7.95 -0.61
N THR A 80 7.18 7.85 -1.93
CA THR A 80 8.21 8.00 -2.96
C THR A 80 8.32 9.42 -3.51
N LEU A 81 7.19 10.08 -3.78
CA LEU A 81 7.16 11.34 -4.49
C LEU A 81 7.74 12.50 -3.68
N CYS A 82 8.47 13.36 -4.37
CA CYS A 82 8.96 14.63 -3.85
C CYS A 82 8.95 15.66 -4.99
N ALA A 83 8.66 16.92 -4.65
CA ALA A 83 8.65 17.99 -5.65
C ALA A 83 10.06 18.49 -6.04
N ARG A 84 11.11 18.11 -5.30
CA ARG A 84 12.46 18.68 -5.45
C ARG A 84 13.48 17.69 -5.98
N ILE A 85 13.35 16.41 -5.63
CA ILE A 85 14.33 15.38 -5.95
C ILE A 85 13.65 14.04 -6.23
N ASP A 86 14.40 13.13 -6.85
CA ASP A 86 14.07 11.72 -6.85
C ASP A 86 14.61 11.06 -5.56
N LYS A 87 13.70 10.73 -4.63
CA LYS A 87 14.06 10.09 -3.36
C LYS A 87 14.66 8.69 -3.53
N GLY A 88 14.39 8.01 -4.64
CA GLY A 88 14.97 6.69 -4.90
C GLY A 88 16.45 6.75 -5.23
N ASN A 89 16.93 7.88 -5.77
CA ASN A 89 18.29 8.07 -6.25
C ASN A 89 19.12 9.06 -5.42
N SER A 90 18.52 9.74 -4.45
CA SER A 90 19.22 10.70 -3.57
C SER A 90 19.62 10.07 -2.24
N GLU A 91 20.93 9.92 -2.01
CA GLU A 91 21.45 9.35 -0.77
C GLU A 91 21.56 10.36 0.38
N ASN A 92 22.01 11.58 0.07
CA ASN A 92 22.41 12.57 1.08
C ASN A 92 21.29 13.54 1.43
N LEU A 93 20.52 13.99 0.44
CA LEU A 93 19.49 15.01 0.65
C LEU A 93 18.15 14.35 0.99
N LYS A 94 17.73 14.50 2.25
CA LYS A 94 16.55 13.86 2.84
C LYS A 94 15.73 14.86 3.66
N PRO A 95 14.44 14.57 3.96
CA PRO A 95 13.66 15.41 4.85
C PRO A 95 14.34 15.67 6.20
N SER A 96 14.99 14.66 6.78
CA SER A 96 15.80 14.80 8.01
C SER A 96 17.01 15.73 7.88
N SER A 97 17.56 15.92 6.67
CA SER A 97 18.70 16.81 6.41
C SER A 97 18.27 18.24 6.01
N GLY A 98 16.99 18.59 6.14
CA GLY A 98 16.48 19.93 5.82
C GLY A 98 15.93 20.12 4.41
N LEU A 99 15.77 19.05 3.61
CA LEU A 99 15.22 19.12 2.24
C LEU A 99 13.87 19.85 2.13
N CYS A 100 13.06 19.83 3.19
CA CYS A 100 11.71 20.36 3.15
C CYS A 100 11.62 21.89 3.39
N SER A 101 12.71 22.55 3.79
CA SER A 101 12.72 23.98 4.09
C SER A 101 12.35 24.82 2.86
N GLY A 102 11.32 25.66 2.99
CA GLY A 102 10.78 26.50 1.91
C GLY A 102 10.05 25.73 0.80
N CYS A 103 9.67 24.47 1.02
CA CYS A 103 8.91 23.70 0.03
C CYS A 103 7.41 23.97 0.17
N HIS A 104 6.73 24.29 -0.93
CA HIS A 104 5.26 24.46 -0.98
C HIS A 104 4.50 23.25 -0.43
N PHE A 105 5.02 22.04 -0.67
CA PHE A 105 4.41 20.79 -0.22
C PHE A 105 4.83 20.39 1.20
N ASN A 106 5.59 21.22 1.92
CA ASN A 106 5.93 20.93 3.31
C ASN A 106 4.76 21.31 4.24
N THR A 107 3.73 20.45 4.27
CA THR A 107 2.54 20.61 5.11
C THR A 107 2.41 19.45 6.08
N ASP A 108 1.64 19.63 7.15
CA ASP A 108 1.41 18.57 8.15
C ASP A 108 0.77 17.31 7.54
N LYS A 109 -0.08 17.49 6.53
CA LYS A 109 -0.75 16.43 5.78
C LYS A 109 0.10 15.78 4.70
N SER A 110 1.34 16.23 4.50
CA SER A 110 2.22 15.63 3.51
C SER A 110 2.99 14.48 4.12
N ILE A 111 3.06 13.36 3.38
CA ILE A 111 3.81 12.18 3.80
C ILE A 111 5.28 12.32 3.44
N CYS A 112 5.58 12.99 2.33
CA CYS A 112 6.94 13.12 1.84
C CYS A 112 7.90 13.80 2.84
N ASN A 113 7.42 14.62 3.77
CA ASN A 113 8.26 15.27 4.80
C ASN A 113 8.46 14.42 6.07
N LYS A 114 7.79 13.27 6.19
CA LYS A 114 7.88 12.33 7.32
C LYS A 114 8.74 11.10 7.00
N ILE A 115 9.16 10.95 5.75
CA ILE A 115 9.75 9.73 5.19
C ILE A 115 11.11 10.02 4.54
N ASP A 116 12.15 9.35 5.06
CA ASP A 116 13.53 9.41 4.59
C ASP A 116 13.86 8.35 3.53
N SER A 117 13.09 7.25 3.44
CA SER A 117 13.31 6.18 2.44
C SER A 117 12.04 5.84 1.67
N ILE A 118 12.18 5.53 0.39
CA ILE A 118 11.06 5.09 -0.44
C ILE A 118 10.57 3.69 -0.04
N LEU A 119 9.37 3.32 -0.48
CA LEU A 119 8.88 1.95 -0.44
C LEU A 119 9.23 1.23 -1.75
N SER A 120 9.66 -0.02 -1.65
CA SER A 120 9.96 -0.85 -2.82
C SER A 120 8.69 -1.37 -3.49
N VAL A 121 8.84 -1.90 -4.70
CA VAL A 121 7.76 -2.62 -5.41
C VAL A 121 7.31 -3.89 -4.67
N ARG A 122 8.10 -4.43 -3.74
CA ARG A 122 7.70 -5.59 -2.94
C ARG A 122 6.53 -5.24 -2.02
N VAL A 123 6.51 -4.01 -1.50
CA VAL A 123 5.40 -3.54 -0.64
C VAL A 123 4.07 -3.63 -1.38
N ALA A 124 4.01 -3.16 -2.63
CA ALA A 124 2.78 -3.25 -3.42
C ALA A 124 2.29 -4.70 -3.60
N LYS A 125 3.22 -5.62 -3.91
CA LYS A 125 2.90 -7.05 -4.09
C LYS A 125 2.45 -7.69 -2.78
N ASP A 126 3.13 -7.40 -1.68
CA ASP A 126 2.83 -7.98 -0.37
C ASP A 126 1.52 -7.45 0.20
N LEU A 127 1.23 -6.15 0.04
CA LEU A 127 -0.07 -5.58 0.39
C LEU A 127 -1.21 -6.35 -0.29
N LEU A 128 -1.13 -6.52 -1.62
CA LEU A 128 -2.17 -7.26 -2.34
C LEU A 128 -2.23 -8.74 -1.93
N ARG A 129 -1.07 -9.41 -1.83
CA ARG A 129 -0.99 -10.83 -1.47
C ARG A 129 -1.63 -11.10 -0.11
N TYR A 130 -1.26 -10.32 0.90
CA TYR A 130 -1.73 -10.55 2.25
C TYR A 130 -3.16 -10.05 2.47
N SER A 131 -3.62 -9.02 1.76
CA SER A 131 -5.04 -8.66 1.76
C SER A 131 -5.92 -9.74 1.13
N LYS A 132 -5.46 -10.42 0.07
CA LYS A 132 -6.16 -11.58 -0.49
C LYS A 132 -6.19 -12.76 0.49
N ALA A 133 -5.07 -13.02 1.17
CA ALA A 133 -4.99 -14.08 2.18
C ALA A 133 -5.93 -13.80 3.36
N LEU A 134 -5.97 -12.54 3.84
CA LEU A 134 -6.88 -12.13 4.91
C LEU A 134 -8.35 -12.24 4.48
N ALA A 135 -8.68 -11.81 3.26
CA ALA A 135 -10.02 -11.94 2.73
C ALA A 135 -10.47 -13.41 2.67
N TRP A 136 -9.59 -14.29 2.18
CA TRP A 136 -9.86 -15.73 2.13
C TRP A 136 -10.07 -16.32 3.54
N LEU A 137 -9.19 -16.00 4.50
CA LEU A 137 -9.28 -16.46 5.89
C LEU A 137 -10.60 -16.02 6.57
N LEU A 138 -11.08 -14.82 6.25
CA LEU A 138 -12.32 -14.25 6.79
C LEU A 138 -13.57 -14.60 5.96
N ASN A 139 -13.44 -15.46 4.95
CA ASN A 139 -14.51 -15.82 4.03
C ASN A 139 -15.17 -14.59 3.33
N ILE A 140 -14.35 -13.60 2.98
CA ILE A 140 -14.76 -12.39 2.26
C ILE A 140 -14.45 -12.58 0.77
N ASN A 141 -15.47 -12.51 -0.09
CA ASN A 141 -15.35 -12.85 -1.51
C ASN A 141 -14.54 -11.84 -2.36
N GLU A 142 -14.34 -10.62 -1.88
CA GLU A 142 -13.69 -9.55 -2.62
C GLU A 142 -12.87 -8.64 -1.71
N VAL A 143 -11.62 -8.39 -2.08
CA VAL A 143 -10.74 -7.47 -1.36
C VAL A 143 -11.17 -6.01 -1.60
N ASP A 144 -11.27 -5.24 -0.52
CA ASP A 144 -11.51 -3.80 -0.52
C ASP A 144 -10.35 -3.02 0.13
N VAL A 145 -10.48 -1.70 0.20
CA VAL A 145 -9.47 -0.81 0.78
C VAL A 145 -9.29 -1.03 2.29
N ASN A 146 -10.34 -1.47 3.00
CA ASN A 146 -10.27 -1.71 4.44
C ASN A 146 -9.36 -2.89 4.75
N LEU A 147 -9.46 -3.98 3.97
CA LEU A 147 -8.56 -5.13 4.10
C LEU A 147 -7.10 -4.78 3.81
N VAL A 148 -6.84 -3.82 2.91
CA VAL A 148 -5.49 -3.29 2.71
C VAL A 148 -5.02 -2.52 3.93
N ASN A 149 -5.87 -1.65 4.49
CA ASN A 149 -5.55 -0.87 5.68
C ASN A 149 -5.26 -1.73 6.92
N SER A 150 -5.96 -2.85 7.10
CA SER A 150 -5.73 -3.77 8.22
C SER A 150 -4.33 -4.39 8.18
N ILE A 151 -3.79 -4.65 6.99
CA ILE A 151 -2.50 -5.34 6.81
C ILE A 151 -1.34 -4.37 6.63
N ALA A 152 -1.59 -3.19 6.04
CA ALA A 152 -0.55 -2.24 5.65
C ALA A 152 0.45 -1.85 6.75
N PRO A 153 0.04 -1.61 8.02
CA PRO A 153 0.98 -1.30 9.09
C PRO A 153 2.04 -2.38 9.32
N PHE A 154 1.65 -3.65 9.21
CA PHE A 154 2.55 -4.79 9.40
C PHE A 154 3.49 -5.01 8.20
N VAL A 155 3.09 -4.57 7.00
CA VAL A 155 3.94 -4.68 5.79
C VAL A 155 4.94 -3.52 5.71
N ILE A 156 4.58 -2.33 6.19
CA ILE A 156 5.32 -1.09 5.92
C ILE A 156 6.27 -0.69 7.06
N SER A 157 5.87 -0.90 8.31
CA SER A 157 6.54 -0.30 9.49
C SER A 157 8.03 -0.63 9.63
N HIS A 158 8.45 -1.82 9.19
CA HIS A 158 9.85 -2.26 9.19
C HIS A 158 10.63 -1.88 7.93
N ARG A 159 9.94 -1.47 6.85
CA ARG A 159 10.55 -1.19 5.53
C ARG A 159 10.82 0.28 5.30
N ALA A 160 10.06 1.18 5.93
CA ALA A 160 10.26 2.61 5.81
C ALA A 160 11.22 3.17 6.86
N LYS A 161 12.04 4.15 6.45
CA LYS A 161 12.79 5.02 7.35
C LYS A 161 12.00 6.30 7.54
N TYR A 162 11.61 6.55 8.78
CA TYR A 162 10.89 7.75 9.17
C TYR A 162 11.86 8.85 9.62
N VAL A 163 11.42 10.09 9.54
CA VAL A 163 12.16 11.23 10.11
C VAL A 163 12.08 11.14 11.63
N SER A 164 13.23 11.07 12.29
CA SER A 164 13.34 10.91 13.75
C SER A 164 12.48 11.91 14.54
N ARG A 165 12.55 13.21 14.20
CA ARG A 165 11.79 14.26 14.91
C ARG A 165 10.27 14.06 14.90
N GLU A 166 9.74 13.42 13.86
CA GLU A 166 8.30 13.14 13.73
C GLU A 166 7.93 11.87 14.50
N LEU A 167 8.80 10.86 14.42
CA LEU A 167 8.60 9.55 15.03
C LEU A 167 8.80 9.57 16.56
N GLU A 168 9.71 10.38 17.07
CA GLU A 168 10.04 10.49 18.50
C GLU A 168 9.03 11.37 19.26
N LYS A 169 8.28 12.23 18.56
CA LYS A 169 7.27 13.11 19.16
C LYS A 169 6.06 12.31 19.67
N ALA A 170 5.40 12.83 20.70
CA ALA A 170 4.11 12.32 21.13
C ALA A 170 3.09 12.36 19.97
N PRO A 171 2.20 11.35 19.86
CA PRO A 171 1.97 10.22 20.76
C PRO A 171 2.74 8.93 20.37
N PHE A 172 3.80 9.02 19.56
CA PHE A 172 4.43 7.82 18.99
C PHE A 172 5.63 7.34 19.79
N TRP A 173 6.45 8.24 20.35
CA TRP A 173 7.61 7.89 21.19
C TRP A 173 8.47 6.76 20.60
N SER A 174 8.83 6.88 19.32
CA SER A 174 9.59 5.87 18.56
C SER A 174 8.83 4.59 18.16
N ASN A 175 7.53 4.49 18.43
CA ASN A 175 6.69 3.39 17.98
C ASN A 175 6.41 3.52 16.47
N LYS A 176 7.24 2.84 15.67
CA LYS A 176 7.11 2.81 14.20
C LYS A 176 5.76 2.26 13.73
N TYR A 177 5.22 1.27 14.43
CA TYR A 177 3.98 0.63 14.03
C TYR A 177 2.80 1.60 14.15
N GLU A 178 2.66 2.26 15.30
CA GLU A 178 1.62 3.29 15.51
C GLU A 178 1.83 4.51 14.62
N PHE A 179 3.08 4.94 14.40
CA PHE A 179 3.36 6.02 13.45
C PHE A 179 2.98 5.65 12.01
N THR A 180 3.17 4.38 11.62
CA THR A 180 2.77 3.87 10.30
C THR A 180 1.26 3.91 10.14
N LYS A 181 0.49 3.48 11.17
CA LYS A 181 -0.97 3.59 11.15
C LYS A 181 -1.41 5.04 10.95
N HIS A 182 -0.82 5.97 11.69
CA HIS A 182 -1.13 7.39 11.54
C HIS A 182 -0.84 7.92 10.13
N ILE A 183 0.29 7.53 9.53
CA ILE A 183 0.59 7.86 8.13
C ILE A 183 -0.46 7.28 7.17
N LEU A 184 -0.86 6.02 7.37
CA LEU A 184 -1.87 5.36 6.52
C LEU A 184 -3.25 6.00 6.66
N GLU A 185 -3.61 6.52 7.82
CA GLU A 185 -4.84 7.30 8.00
C GLU A 185 -4.81 8.60 7.18
N ILE A 186 -3.69 9.32 7.19
CA ILE A 186 -3.51 10.52 6.35
C ILE A 186 -3.61 10.13 4.88
N ILE A 187 -2.94 9.06 4.45
CA ILE A 187 -2.99 8.56 3.06
C ILE A 187 -4.42 8.19 2.67
N SER A 188 -5.17 7.52 3.54
CA SER A 188 -6.58 7.17 3.31
C SER A 188 -7.44 8.41 3.06
N LYS A 189 -7.32 9.43 3.91
CA LYS A 189 -8.04 10.71 3.73
C LYS A 189 -7.65 11.39 2.41
N ARG A 190 -6.36 11.43 2.08
CA ARG A 190 -5.87 12.00 0.80
C ARG A 190 -6.37 11.21 -0.41
N PHE A 191 -6.41 9.88 -0.30
CA PHE A 191 -6.92 9.01 -1.35
C PHE A 191 -8.40 9.28 -1.66
N LEU A 192 -9.24 9.38 -0.62
CA LEU A 192 -10.64 9.72 -0.78
C LEU A 192 -10.82 11.10 -1.44
N ASN A 193 -10.05 12.11 -0.99
CA ASN A 193 -10.08 13.44 -1.58
C ASN A 193 -9.66 13.45 -3.07
N ARG A 194 -8.84 12.49 -3.49
CA ARG A 194 -8.39 12.30 -4.88
C ARG A 194 -9.30 11.45 -5.75
N LYS A 195 -10.42 10.92 -5.22
CA LYS A 195 -11.35 10.10 -6.00
C LYS A 195 -11.73 10.74 -7.35
N PRO A 196 -12.06 12.06 -7.44
CA PRO A 196 -12.37 12.69 -8.72
C PRO A 196 -11.23 12.61 -9.74
N CYS A 197 -9.97 12.70 -9.29
CA CYS A 197 -8.80 12.59 -10.17
C CYS A 197 -8.62 11.18 -10.73
N TYR A 198 -8.90 10.14 -9.93
CA TYR A 198 -8.88 8.76 -10.42
C TYR A 198 -10.01 8.50 -11.42
N ASP A 199 -11.19 9.04 -11.19
CA ASP A 199 -12.32 8.92 -12.12
C ASP A 199 -12.01 9.63 -13.44
N ILE A 200 -11.37 10.81 -13.38
CA ILE A 200 -10.85 11.50 -14.57
C ILE A 200 -9.82 10.64 -15.29
N ALA A 201 -8.85 10.06 -14.57
CA ALA A 201 -7.81 9.22 -15.17
C ALA A 201 -8.40 8.01 -15.90
N ASN A 202 -9.45 7.39 -15.34
CA ASN A 202 -10.18 6.31 -15.98
C ASN A 202 -10.87 6.78 -17.26
N ARG A 203 -11.57 7.92 -17.24
CA ARG A 203 -12.16 8.51 -18.46
C ARG A 203 -11.14 8.75 -19.57
N PHE A 204 -9.97 9.25 -19.22
CA PHE A 204 -8.87 9.42 -20.19
C PHE A 204 -8.38 8.07 -20.73
N ARG A 205 -8.27 7.05 -19.88
CA ARG A 205 -7.90 5.69 -20.30
C ARG A 205 -8.94 5.10 -21.26
N ASP A 206 -10.21 5.33 -20.99
CA ASP A 206 -11.36 4.83 -21.74
C ASP A 206 -11.64 5.65 -23.02
N GLY A 207 -10.91 6.76 -23.23
CA GLY A 207 -11.08 7.60 -24.41
C GLY A 207 -12.30 8.52 -24.36
N ILE A 208 -12.90 8.75 -23.19
CA ILE A 208 -14.09 9.61 -23.01
C ILE A 208 -13.79 10.83 -22.11
N PRO A 209 -12.79 11.67 -22.42
CA PRO A 209 -12.44 12.81 -21.59
C PRO A 209 -13.51 13.91 -21.67
N ASN A 210 -13.76 14.60 -20.54
CA ASN A 210 -14.60 15.79 -20.51
C ASN A 210 -13.77 17.08 -20.67
N GLU A 211 -14.41 18.16 -21.15
CA GLU A 211 -13.75 19.45 -21.37
C GLU A 211 -13.14 20.04 -20.09
N LYS A 212 -13.83 19.87 -18.94
CA LYS A 212 -13.41 20.39 -17.63
C LYS A 212 -12.38 19.51 -16.90
N ASP A 213 -12.05 18.34 -17.42
CA ASP A 213 -11.22 17.37 -16.69
C ASP A 213 -9.81 17.91 -16.40
N PHE A 214 -9.20 18.64 -17.33
CA PHE A 214 -7.90 19.24 -17.07
C PHE A 214 -7.93 20.40 -16.09
N GLU A 215 -9.01 21.17 -16.05
CA GLU A 215 -9.17 22.24 -15.06
C GLU A 215 -9.13 21.65 -13.64
N VAL A 216 -9.91 20.58 -13.42
CA VAL A 216 -9.92 19.85 -12.15
C VAL A 216 -8.54 19.28 -11.83
N LEU A 217 -7.89 18.58 -12.77
CA LEU A 217 -6.56 18.01 -12.54
C LEU A 217 -5.50 19.09 -12.27
N ASN A 218 -5.52 20.22 -12.97
CA ASN A 218 -4.59 21.32 -12.73
C ASN A 218 -4.77 21.93 -11.35
N ASN A 219 -6.02 22.11 -10.89
CA ASN A 219 -6.31 22.62 -9.54
C ASN A 219 -5.77 21.69 -8.46
N TYR A 220 -5.99 20.37 -8.60
CA TYR A 220 -5.45 19.38 -7.66
C TYR A 220 -3.91 19.29 -7.72
N ALA A 221 -3.31 19.38 -8.91
CA ALA A 221 -1.86 19.30 -9.11
C ALA A 221 -1.07 20.41 -8.39
N GLN A 222 -1.72 21.51 -8.00
CA GLN A 222 -1.07 22.56 -7.20
C GLN A 222 -0.65 22.05 -5.81
N ASN A 223 -1.44 21.14 -5.22
CA ASN A 223 -1.29 20.73 -3.81
C ASN A 223 -1.18 19.21 -3.62
N ASP A 224 -1.30 18.41 -4.68
CA ASP A 224 -1.15 16.96 -4.64
C ASP A 224 -0.06 16.44 -5.57
N LEU A 225 0.96 15.79 -4.99
CA LEU A 225 2.11 15.27 -5.72
C LEU A 225 1.74 14.16 -6.70
N ILE A 226 0.83 13.25 -6.34
CA ILE A 226 0.41 12.14 -7.22
C ILE A 226 -0.35 12.71 -8.41
N VAL A 227 -1.22 13.70 -8.19
CA VAL A 227 -1.90 14.34 -9.31
C VAL A 227 -0.91 15.07 -10.21
N LYS A 228 0.03 15.81 -9.62
CA LYS A 228 1.04 16.58 -10.36
C LYS A 228 1.99 15.73 -11.20
N TYR A 229 2.49 14.62 -10.65
CA TYR A 229 3.56 13.83 -11.25
C TYR A 229 3.10 12.54 -11.94
N ASP A 230 1.92 12.01 -11.58
CA ASP A 230 1.43 10.76 -12.16
C ASP A 230 0.17 11.00 -13.00
N ILE A 231 -0.92 11.47 -12.39
CA ILE A 231 -2.24 11.49 -13.04
C ILE A 231 -2.31 12.53 -14.16
N LEU A 232 -1.92 13.79 -13.90
CA LEU A 232 -1.98 14.85 -14.90
C LEU A 232 -1.05 14.57 -16.10
N PRO A 233 0.22 14.16 -15.91
CA PRO A 233 1.09 13.76 -17.02
C PRO A 233 0.52 12.58 -17.82
N PHE A 234 0.00 11.55 -17.15
CA PHE A 234 -0.68 10.43 -17.82
C PHE A 234 -1.82 10.94 -18.72
N SER A 235 -2.76 11.70 -18.16
CA SER A 235 -3.92 12.22 -18.90
C SER A 235 -3.52 13.11 -20.10
N LYS A 236 -2.42 13.88 -19.97
CA LYS A 236 -1.86 14.65 -21.11
C LYS A 236 -1.30 13.75 -22.20
N ALA A 237 -0.61 12.67 -21.83
CA ALA A 237 0.00 11.73 -22.78
C ALA A 237 -1.06 10.94 -23.58
N VAL A 238 -2.17 10.54 -22.95
CA VAL A 238 -3.24 9.79 -23.63
C VAL A 238 -4.24 10.68 -24.39
N LYS A 239 -4.23 12.01 -24.23
CA LYS A 239 -5.07 12.94 -25.02
C LYS A 239 -4.53 13.13 -26.44
N THR A 240 -4.41 12.05 -27.20
CA THR A 240 -4.13 12.07 -28.63
C THR A 240 -5.31 11.51 -29.39
N LYS A 241 -5.69 12.14 -30.51
CA LYS A 241 -6.80 11.65 -31.37
C LYS A 241 -6.63 10.18 -31.76
N LYS A 242 -5.38 9.71 -31.90
CA LYS A 242 -5.04 8.31 -32.19
C LYS A 242 -5.41 7.38 -31.04
N TYR A 243 -5.07 7.76 -29.80
CA TYR A 243 -5.40 6.97 -28.62
C TYR A 243 -6.90 6.89 -28.40
N THR A 244 -7.62 8.02 -28.49
CA THR A 244 -9.09 8.06 -28.32
C THR A 244 -9.78 7.09 -29.29
N LYS A 245 -9.43 7.14 -30.58
CA LYS A 245 -9.97 6.22 -31.59
C LYS A 245 -9.63 4.75 -31.30
N LEU A 246 -8.43 4.49 -30.79
CA LEU A 246 -8.01 3.13 -30.42
C LEU A 246 -8.82 2.62 -29.23
N ALA A 247 -8.97 3.43 -28.17
CA ALA A 247 -9.74 3.08 -26.98
C ALA A 247 -11.21 2.78 -27.34
N GLU A 248 -11.85 3.62 -28.15
CA GLU A 248 -13.21 3.38 -28.66
C GLU A 248 -13.32 2.08 -29.47
N LYS A 249 -12.30 1.78 -30.29
CA LYS A 249 -12.25 0.55 -31.10
C LYS A 249 -12.09 -0.69 -30.22
N VAL A 250 -11.25 -0.63 -29.20
CA VAL A 250 -11.08 -1.70 -28.19
C VAL A 250 -12.40 -1.94 -27.48
N ASP A 251 -13.04 -0.89 -26.95
CA ASP A 251 -14.31 -1.01 -26.21
C ASP A 251 -15.43 -1.60 -27.08
N LYS A 252 -15.55 -1.17 -28.34
CA LYS A 252 -16.49 -1.75 -29.30
C LYS A 252 -16.21 -3.23 -29.57
N SER A 253 -14.95 -3.61 -29.73
CA SER A 253 -14.54 -5.00 -30.01
C SER A 253 -14.77 -5.93 -28.82
N VAL A 254 -14.54 -5.43 -27.59
CA VAL A 254 -14.83 -6.16 -26.35
C VAL A 254 -16.35 -6.38 -26.19
N LYS A 255 -17.17 -5.37 -26.51
CA LYS A 255 -18.64 -5.46 -26.46
C LYS A 255 -19.24 -6.34 -27.55
N SER A 256 -18.64 -6.35 -28.76
CA SER A 256 -19.12 -7.18 -29.88
C SER A 256 -18.58 -8.61 -29.85
N GLY A 257 -17.56 -8.91 -29.03
CA GLY A 257 -16.88 -10.20 -29.01
C GLY A 257 -15.98 -10.46 -30.22
N ASP A 258 -15.82 -9.49 -31.12
CA ASP A 258 -15.00 -9.63 -32.33
C ASP A 258 -13.58 -9.11 -32.10
N MET A 259 -12.69 -10.01 -31.70
CA MET A 259 -11.26 -9.68 -31.51
C MET A 259 -10.47 -9.63 -32.83
N LYS A 260 -11.05 -10.01 -33.98
CA LYS A 260 -10.30 -10.00 -35.26
C LYS A 260 -10.12 -8.61 -35.82
N THR A 261 -10.97 -7.66 -35.43
CA THR A 261 -10.96 -6.30 -35.95
C THR A 261 -10.04 -5.33 -35.23
N LEU A 262 -9.36 -5.75 -34.16
CA LEU A 262 -8.54 -4.89 -33.29
C LEU A 262 -7.23 -4.44 -33.94
#